data_AF-A0A6N2U5V5-F1
#
_entry.id   AF-A0A6N2U5V5-F1
#
_cell.length_a   1.000
_cell.length_b   1.000
_cell.length_c   1.000
_cell.angle_alpha   90.00
_cell.angle_beta   90.00
_cell.angle_gamma   90.00
#
_symmetry.space_group_name_H-M   'P 1'
#
loop_
_entity.id
_entity.type
_entity.pdbx_description
1 polymer ?
#
loop_
_entity_poly.entity_id
_entity_poly.type
_entity_poly.pdbx_seq_one_letter_code
_entity_poly.pdbx_strand_id
1 'polypeptide(L)'
;MKKWKKWLAAGLAVITLNLSGVSIAVNANPFEPYDRSEAVVLEEGQRKKDSDKKPNPKAWQKINGVCYNGSGVAIPGAITRGIDVSEWQGKINWSKVKKSNVDFAMIRIAYGTGYMDKTYAYNMREANAVGMPVGTYVYSTATTKEQALKEAQLVIEKMRGYKVSYPVVFDLEYSKMGELTPSKISELALTFCNEVKRAGYYPMIYCNTYWYSSKIDMSRLSGLDVWIASYGDKIQAPSSSLYDYTIWQATDGDGGGVLNPTKGLIDGIPKDCNVDVNFGYVDYTKKIIPRTEPVSSYVPGDSGEDSGTGKDGWVEKDGKKYYYKNGKPLKGTRKIGGEYYCFDSKDGHLFQNQLLYSASTNRTCYADASGIRVANTWVQTEGKKYYMGADGYAYKGSRNVHGKFYLFDSKRGYAFTNRKRISSQGDIYYYGADGARMNSGFAKIQENGKINTYYFNKEGKAYKQWHKIKGKWYYFYPGWTETSGIMAQNTAITIDGMTYIFDENGVCVNHA
;
A
#
# COMPACT_ATOMS: atom_id res chain seq x y z
N MET A 1 -41.10 9.56 -39.98
CA MET A 1 -40.90 9.31 -41.42
C MET A 1 -39.42 8.97 -41.65
N LYS A 2 -39.16 7.80 -42.26
CA LYS A 2 -38.01 7.40 -43.10
C LYS A 2 -36.58 7.71 -42.59
N LYS A 3 -35.79 6.67 -42.24
CA LYS A 3 -34.70 6.02 -43.04
C LYS A 3 -33.30 6.59 -42.59
N TRP A 4 -32.20 5.86 -42.35
CA TRP A 4 -31.63 4.66 -42.98
C TRP A 4 -30.50 3.97 -42.17
N LYS A 5 -30.04 2.82 -42.68
CA LYS A 5 -29.20 1.75 -42.10
C LYS A 5 -27.68 1.87 -42.41
N LYS A 6 -26.87 1.26 -41.50
CA LYS A 6 -25.59 0.48 -41.67
C LYS A 6 -24.37 1.21 -42.30
N TRP A 7 -23.13 1.01 -41.83
CA TRP A 7 -22.26 -0.15 -42.12
C TRP A 7 -21.10 -0.31 -41.12
N LEU A 8 -20.57 -1.54 -41.06
CA LEU A 8 -19.35 -1.97 -40.37
C LEU A 8 -18.45 -2.61 -41.46
N ALA A 9 -17.19 -2.19 -41.60
CA ALA A 9 -16.17 -2.93 -42.36
C ALA A 9 -14.76 -2.44 -42.03
N ALA A 10 -13.89 -3.39 -41.71
CA ALA A 10 -12.45 -3.26 -41.54
C ALA A 10 -11.73 -3.05 -42.89
N GLY A 11 -10.52 -2.50 -42.86
CA GLY A 11 -9.65 -2.49 -44.04
C GLY A 11 -8.37 -1.68 -43.91
N LEU A 12 -7.29 -2.38 -43.57
CA LEU A 12 -5.91 -2.29 -44.07
C LEU A 12 -5.23 -0.93 -44.36
N ALA A 13 -4.02 -0.85 -43.81
CA ALA A 13 -2.95 0.08 -44.14
C ALA A 13 -2.60 0.11 -45.63
N VAL A 14 -2.39 1.32 -46.16
CA VAL A 14 -1.53 1.59 -47.32
C VAL A 14 -0.68 2.81 -46.97
N ILE A 15 0.64 2.60 -46.99
CA ILE A 15 1.67 3.63 -46.93
C ILE A 15 1.80 4.22 -48.33
N THR A 16 1.65 5.54 -48.47
CA THR A 16 2.23 6.30 -49.59
C THR A 16 2.77 7.63 -49.07
N LEU A 17 4.09 7.77 -49.15
CA LEU A 17 4.82 9.03 -49.06
C LEU A 17 4.55 9.85 -50.33
N ASN A 18 4.23 11.14 -50.19
CA ASN A 18 4.84 12.17 -51.04
C ASN A 18 4.72 13.58 -50.46
N LEU A 19 5.82 14.31 -50.61
CA LEU A 19 6.08 15.69 -50.20
C LEU A 19 5.34 16.71 -51.07
N SER A 20 4.80 17.77 -50.46
CA SER A 20 4.98 19.19 -50.85
C SER A 20 4.08 20.09 -50.02
N GLY A 21 4.65 21.20 -49.53
CA GLY A 21 3.99 22.11 -48.61
C GLY A 21 2.90 22.97 -49.26
N VAL A 22 1.81 23.17 -48.52
CA VAL A 22 0.89 24.29 -48.66
C VAL A 22 0.39 24.65 -47.26
N SER A 23 0.52 25.92 -46.89
CA SER A 23 -0.03 26.52 -45.67
C SER A 23 -1.54 26.32 -45.60
N ILE A 24 -2.03 25.72 -44.52
CA ILE A 24 -3.48 25.64 -44.23
C ILE A 24 -3.76 26.48 -43.00
N ALA A 25 -4.55 27.54 -43.21
CA ALA A 25 -5.15 28.34 -42.17
C ALA A 25 -5.93 27.45 -41.21
N VAL A 26 -5.63 27.56 -39.92
CA VAL A 26 -6.37 26.90 -38.85
C VAL A 26 -7.70 27.63 -38.68
N ASN A 27 -8.74 27.18 -39.40
CA ASN A 27 -10.12 27.46 -39.01
C ASN A 27 -10.45 26.53 -37.83
N ALA A 28 -10.09 26.97 -36.63
CA ALA A 28 -10.65 26.43 -35.40
C ALA A 28 -12.12 26.86 -35.37
N ASN A 29 -13.03 25.92 -35.62
CA ASN A 29 -14.44 26.11 -35.31
C ASN A 29 -14.67 25.48 -33.92
N PRO A 30 -14.75 26.26 -32.84
CA PRO A 30 -14.64 25.72 -31.49
C PRO A 30 -16.00 25.48 -30.86
N PHE A 31 -16.99 24.92 -31.57
CA PHE A 31 -18.31 24.70 -30.99
C PHE A 31 -19.04 23.55 -31.69
N GLU A 32 -18.84 22.32 -31.20
CA GLU A 32 -19.90 21.32 -31.22
C GLU A 32 -20.39 21.11 -29.77
N PRO A 33 -21.69 21.26 -29.50
CA PRO A 33 -22.26 20.95 -28.19
C PRO A 33 -22.10 19.46 -27.92
N TYR A 34 -21.42 19.13 -26.82
CA TYR A 34 -21.11 17.77 -26.41
C TYR A 34 -22.39 16.93 -26.19
N ASP A 35 -22.49 15.83 -26.92
CA ASP A 35 -23.54 14.82 -26.77
C ASP A 35 -23.11 13.78 -25.72
N ARG A 36 -23.81 13.75 -24.58
CA ARG A 36 -23.62 12.79 -23.49
C ARG A 36 -23.95 11.35 -23.90
N SER A 37 -24.56 11.12 -25.06
CA SER A 37 -25.00 9.79 -25.49
C SER A 37 -23.84 8.79 -25.59
N GLU A 38 -22.66 9.19 -26.07
CA GLU A 38 -21.55 8.25 -26.32
C GLU A 38 -20.96 7.58 -25.06
N ALA A 39 -20.94 8.27 -23.91
CA ALA A 39 -20.43 7.72 -22.65
C ALA A 39 -21.41 6.70 -22.02
N VAL A 40 -22.69 6.86 -22.32
CA VAL A 40 -23.81 6.05 -21.81
C VAL A 40 -24.00 4.78 -22.66
N VAL A 41 -23.71 4.84 -23.97
CA VAL A 41 -23.99 3.77 -24.95
C VAL A 41 -23.24 2.44 -24.72
N LEU A 42 -22.03 2.44 -24.14
CA LEU A 42 -21.22 1.22 -24.04
C LEU A 42 -21.75 0.16 -23.04
N GLU A 43 -22.50 0.57 -22.00
CA GLU A 43 -23.20 -0.35 -21.09
C GLU A 43 -24.64 -0.68 -21.53
N GLU A 44 -25.17 0.07 -22.51
CA GLU A 44 -26.60 0.07 -22.88
C GLU A 44 -26.96 -0.79 -24.09
N GLY A 45 -25.97 -1.29 -24.84
CA GLY A 45 -26.18 -2.07 -26.07
C GLY A 45 -27.03 -3.35 -25.95
N GLN A 46 -27.59 -3.67 -24.78
CA GLN A 46 -28.47 -4.82 -24.55
C GLN A 46 -29.71 -4.57 -23.67
N ARG A 47 -30.03 -3.34 -23.23
CA ARG A 47 -31.10 -3.12 -22.23
C ARG A 47 -32.45 -2.84 -22.88
N LYS A 48 -33.49 -3.60 -22.51
CA LYS A 48 -34.88 -3.39 -22.94
C LYS A 48 -35.52 -2.28 -22.12
N LYS A 49 -36.30 -1.42 -22.78
CA LYS A 49 -37.10 -0.36 -22.15
C LYS A 49 -37.98 -0.91 -21.04
N ASP A 50 -37.74 -0.50 -19.80
CA ASP A 50 -38.48 -0.94 -18.62
C ASP A 50 -39.43 0.19 -18.18
N SER A 51 -40.33 0.60 -19.08
CA SER A 51 -41.24 1.72 -18.84
C SER A 51 -42.54 1.27 -18.18
N ASP A 52 -42.62 1.41 -16.85
CA ASP A 52 -43.90 1.40 -16.14
C ASP A 52 -44.53 2.80 -16.11
N LYS A 53 -45.86 2.85 -16.23
CA LYS A 53 -46.63 4.10 -16.20
C LYS A 53 -46.70 4.62 -14.75
N LYS A 54 -45.98 5.73 -14.52
CA LYS A 54 -45.89 6.56 -13.31
C LYS A 54 -44.84 6.06 -12.29
N PRO A 55 -43.85 6.90 -11.94
CA PRO A 55 -42.79 6.50 -11.01
C PRO A 55 -43.36 6.19 -9.63
N ASN A 56 -42.76 5.22 -8.95
CA ASN A 56 -43.14 4.83 -7.59
C ASN A 56 -43.07 6.07 -6.67
N PRO A 57 -44.03 6.29 -5.74
CA PRO A 57 -44.00 7.43 -4.83
C PRO A 57 -42.73 7.53 -3.96
N LYS A 58 -41.98 6.43 -3.79
CA LYS A 58 -40.70 6.37 -3.07
C LYS A 58 -39.48 6.43 -4.00
N ALA A 59 -39.68 6.47 -5.31
CA ALA A 59 -38.63 6.41 -6.30
C ALA A 59 -37.55 7.45 -6.01
N TRP A 60 -36.30 6.99 -5.88
CA TRP A 60 -35.13 7.85 -5.68
C TRP A 60 -35.17 8.69 -4.41
N GLN A 61 -36.00 8.35 -3.41
CA GLN A 61 -36.15 9.14 -2.17
C GLN A 61 -35.40 8.55 -0.99
N LYS A 62 -35.20 9.40 0.03
CA LYS A 62 -34.86 9.00 1.39
C LYS A 62 -36.03 9.35 2.32
N ILE A 63 -36.60 8.34 2.95
CA ILE A 63 -37.78 8.46 3.82
C ILE A 63 -37.45 7.84 5.16
N ASN A 64 -37.58 8.62 6.24
CA ASN A 64 -37.28 8.18 7.61
C ASN A 64 -35.91 7.48 7.76
N GLY A 65 -34.90 8.00 7.06
CA GLY A 65 -33.54 7.44 7.09
C GLY A 65 -33.26 6.29 6.11
N VAL A 66 -34.27 5.76 5.41
CA VAL A 66 -34.12 4.67 4.43
C VAL A 66 -34.09 5.20 3.01
N CYS A 67 -33.08 4.81 2.23
CA CYS A 67 -32.93 5.16 0.81
C CYS A 67 -33.64 4.14 -0.09
N TYR A 68 -34.26 4.61 -1.18
CA TYR A 68 -35.05 3.79 -2.10
C TYR A 68 -34.59 4.00 -3.56
N ASN A 69 -34.50 2.92 -4.35
CA ASN A 69 -34.19 2.98 -5.79
C ASN A 69 -35.40 3.47 -6.62
N GLY A 70 -35.27 3.52 -7.95
CA GLY A 70 -36.32 4.02 -8.86
C GLY A 70 -37.64 3.25 -8.83
N SER A 71 -37.62 1.98 -8.43
CA SER A 71 -38.82 1.15 -8.25
C SER A 71 -39.38 1.19 -6.81
N GLY A 72 -38.79 2.01 -5.93
CA GLY A 72 -39.24 2.18 -4.54
C GLY A 72 -38.83 1.04 -3.61
N VAL A 73 -37.81 0.26 -3.98
CA VAL A 73 -37.22 -0.80 -3.15
C VAL A 73 -36.11 -0.19 -2.30
N ALA A 74 -36.08 -0.55 -1.01
CA ALA A 74 -35.05 -0.07 -0.09
C ALA A 74 -33.66 -0.53 -0.54
N ILE A 75 -32.67 0.34 -0.44
CA ILE A 75 -31.27 0.08 -0.79
C ILE A 75 -30.51 -0.26 0.50
N PRO A 76 -30.11 -1.53 0.71
CA PRO A 76 -29.40 -1.93 1.92
C PRO A 76 -28.08 -1.18 2.10
N GLY A 77 -27.82 -0.68 3.30
CA GLY A 77 -26.54 -0.03 3.65
C GLY A 77 -26.38 1.42 3.20
N ALA A 78 -27.23 1.92 2.30
CA ALA A 78 -27.22 3.33 1.92
C ALA A 78 -27.74 4.20 3.07
N ILE A 79 -26.95 5.21 3.46
CA ILE A 79 -27.23 6.09 4.61
C ILE A 79 -27.46 7.55 4.22
N THR A 80 -27.00 7.96 3.04
CA THR A 80 -27.22 9.30 2.50
C THR A 80 -27.74 9.25 1.08
N ARG A 81 -28.55 10.25 0.72
CA ARG A 81 -29.02 10.51 -0.65
C ARG A 81 -28.42 11.83 -1.12
N GLY A 82 -27.82 11.84 -2.30
CA GLY A 82 -27.27 13.02 -2.92
C GLY A 82 -27.70 13.20 -4.36
N ILE A 83 -27.34 14.35 -4.91
CA ILE A 83 -27.45 14.65 -6.34
C ILE A 83 -26.08 15.11 -6.85
N ASP A 84 -25.84 14.94 -8.13
CA ASP A 84 -24.75 15.64 -8.80
C ASP A 84 -25.30 16.51 -9.92
N VAL A 85 -24.73 17.72 -10.04
CA VAL A 85 -25.30 18.79 -10.86
C VAL A 85 -24.23 19.56 -11.61
N SER A 86 -24.67 20.12 -12.72
CA SER A 86 -23.89 20.94 -13.63
C SER A 86 -24.81 21.99 -14.28
N GLU A 87 -24.32 22.69 -15.28
CA GLU A 87 -25.11 23.64 -16.06
C GLU A 87 -26.36 23.04 -16.70
N TRP A 88 -26.40 21.71 -16.88
CA TRP A 88 -27.55 20.98 -17.43
C TRP A 88 -28.82 21.10 -16.58
N GLN A 89 -28.69 21.37 -15.28
CA GLN A 89 -29.83 21.56 -14.37
C GLN A 89 -30.30 23.02 -14.30
N GLY A 90 -29.62 23.95 -14.98
CA GLY A 90 -29.99 25.37 -14.99
C GLY A 90 -30.00 26.01 -13.60
N LYS A 91 -31.03 26.82 -13.32
CA LYS A 91 -31.15 27.56 -12.05
C LYS A 91 -31.86 26.72 -10.98
N ILE A 92 -31.08 26.13 -10.07
CA ILE A 92 -31.58 25.33 -8.95
C ILE A 92 -32.04 26.22 -7.78
N ASN A 93 -33.16 25.88 -7.14
CA ASN A 93 -33.57 26.42 -5.84
C ASN A 93 -33.05 25.53 -4.70
N TRP A 94 -31.86 25.85 -4.19
CA TRP A 94 -31.17 25.05 -3.19
C TRP A 94 -31.89 24.97 -1.83
N SER A 95 -32.67 25.99 -1.46
CA SER A 95 -33.50 25.95 -0.25
C SER A 95 -34.58 24.88 -0.31
N LYS A 96 -35.14 24.64 -1.50
CA LYS A 96 -36.10 23.56 -1.73
C LYS A 96 -35.40 22.19 -1.79
N VAL A 97 -34.27 22.10 -2.48
CA VAL A 97 -33.46 20.85 -2.54
C VAL A 97 -33.07 20.37 -1.14
N LYS A 98 -32.62 21.28 -0.27
CA LYS A 98 -32.28 20.93 1.11
C LYS A 98 -33.46 20.37 1.91
N LYS A 99 -34.67 20.83 1.61
CA LYS A 99 -35.92 20.37 2.25
C LYS A 99 -36.47 19.08 1.64
N SER A 100 -35.99 18.67 0.45
CA SER A 100 -36.44 17.45 -0.22
C SER A 100 -35.62 16.20 0.13
N ASN A 101 -35.08 16.14 1.36
CA ASN A 101 -34.26 15.02 1.86
C ASN A 101 -33.05 14.68 0.96
N VAL A 102 -32.37 15.71 0.45
CA VAL A 102 -31.04 15.59 -0.17
C VAL A 102 -30.01 15.94 0.89
N ASP A 103 -29.12 14.98 1.18
CA ASP A 103 -28.12 15.07 2.24
C ASP A 103 -26.81 15.73 1.77
N PHE A 104 -26.45 15.59 0.49
CA PHE A 104 -25.25 16.18 -0.11
C PHE A 104 -25.43 16.49 -1.60
N ALA A 105 -24.55 17.32 -2.15
CA ALA A 105 -24.45 17.53 -3.59
C ALA A 105 -23.00 17.50 -4.09
N MET A 106 -22.78 16.93 -5.28
CA MET A 106 -21.52 17.09 -6.03
C MET A 106 -21.75 18.11 -7.16
N ILE A 107 -20.91 19.15 -7.24
CA ILE A 107 -21.13 20.26 -8.18
C ILE A 107 -19.98 20.32 -9.18
N ARG A 108 -20.30 20.32 -10.49
CA ARG A 108 -19.28 20.37 -11.53
C ARG A 108 -18.60 21.73 -11.53
N ILE A 109 -17.27 21.73 -11.50
CA ILE A 109 -16.45 22.92 -11.67
C ILE A 109 -16.25 23.21 -13.16
N ALA A 110 -15.78 22.22 -13.90
CA ALA A 110 -15.33 22.40 -15.27
C ALA A 110 -15.35 21.08 -16.07
N TYR A 111 -15.20 21.24 -17.38
CA TYR A 111 -14.81 20.19 -18.33
C TYR A 111 -13.35 20.46 -18.73
N GLY A 112 -12.45 19.65 -18.18
CA GLY A 112 -11.01 19.89 -18.19
C GLY A 112 -10.64 21.29 -17.74
N THR A 113 -9.63 21.88 -18.39
CA THR A 113 -9.28 23.30 -18.21
C THR A 113 -9.88 24.21 -19.28
N GLY A 114 -10.59 23.64 -20.27
CA GLY A 114 -11.04 24.36 -21.46
C GLY A 114 -12.42 25.00 -21.32
N TYR A 115 -13.25 24.52 -20.39
CA TYR A 115 -14.62 24.99 -20.25
C TYR A 115 -15.07 25.00 -18.79
N MET A 116 -15.38 26.19 -18.27
CA MET A 116 -15.94 26.36 -16.93
C MET A 116 -17.44 26.13 -16.94
N ASP A 117 -17.95 25.38 -15.97
CA ASP A 117 -19.39 25.20 -15.82
C ASP A 117 -20.08 26.54 -15.49
N LYS A 118 -21.02 26.95 -16.34
CA LYS A 118 -21.67 28.27 -16.25
C LYS A 118 -22.46 28.46 -14.95
N THR A 119 -22.84 27.38 -14.29
CA THR A 119 -23.64 27.41 -13.06
C THR A 119 -22.84 27.16 -11.80
N TYR A 120 -21.55 26.77 -11.89
CA TYR A 120 -20.72 26.41 -10.75
C TYR A 120 -20.77 27.44 -9.61
N ALA A 121 -20.46 28.71 -9.91
CA ALA A 121 -20.41 29.76 -8.89
C ALA A 121 -21.77 30.02 -8.23
N TYR A 122 -22.86 29.97 -9.00
CA TYR A 122 -24.21 30.06 -8.47
C TYR A 122 -24.50 28.86 -7.55
N ASN A 123 -24.27 27.65 -8.04
CA ASN A 123 -24.58 26.42 -7.32
C ASN A 123 -23.78 26.29 -6.01
N MET A 124 -22.47 26.58 -6.02
CA MET A 124 -21.66 26.59 -4.80
C MET A 124 -22.18 27.61 -3.78
N ARG A 125 -22.41 28.85 -4.21
CA ARG A 125 -22.88 29.93 -3.32
C ARG A 125 -24.22 29.58 -2.68
N GLU A 126 -25.22 29.22 -3.49
CA GLU A 126 -26.58 28.98 -3.02
C GLU A 126 -26.68 27.67 -2.21
N ALA A 127 -25.93 26.62 -2.58
CA ALA A 127 -25.87 25.38 -1.80
C ALA A 127 -25.20 25.61 -0.44
N ASN A 128 -24.08 26.35 -0.39
CA ASN A 128 -23.43 26.71 0.86
C ASN A 128 -24.31 27.61 1.75
N ALA A 129 -25.06 28.56 1.16
CA ALA A 129 -25.96 29.45 1.89
C ALA A 129 -27.05 28.70 2.67
N VAL A 130 -27.49 27.54 2.17
CA VAL A 130 -28.49 26.68 2.85
C VAL A 130 -27.86 25.58 3.70
N GLY A 131 -26.53 25.59 3.87
CA GLY A 131 -25.80 24.59 4.65
C GLY A 131 -25.82 23.19 4.03
N MET A 132 -25.94 23.08 2.70
CA MET A 132 -25.79 21.80 2.02
C MET A 132 -24.33 21.32 2.12
N PRO A 133 -24.06 20.07 2.53
CA PRO A 133 -22.77 19.45 2.33
C PRO A 133 -22.44 19.34 0.84
N VAL A 134 -21.36 19.97 0.41
CA VAL A 134 -20.99 20.08 -1.01
C VAL A 134 -19.60 19.53 -1.26
N GLY A 135 -19.52 18.65 -2.26
CA GLY A 135 -18.29 18.25 -2.93
C GLY A 135 -18.28 18.81 -4.35
N THR A 136 -17.16 18.63 -5.04
CA THR A 136 -16.98 19.16 -6.39
C THR A 136 -16.41 18.10 -7.31
N TYR A 137 -16.61 18.26 -8.62
CA TYR A 137 -15.98 17.38 -9.59
C TYR A 137 -15.53 18.13 -10.83
N VAL A 138 -14.51 17.61 -11.49
CA VAL A 138 -14.09 18.04 -12.84
C VAL A 138 -14.25 16.86 -13.76
N TYR A 139 -15.00 17.03 -14.85
CA TYR A 139 -15.00 16.06 -15.94
C TYR A 139 -13.63 16.14 -16.60
N SER A 140 -12.79 15.11 -16.40
CA SER A 140 -11.40 15.21 -16.81
C SER A 140 -11.24 15.01 -18.32
N THR A 141 -10.39 15.84 -18.92
CA THR A 141 -9.96 15.68 -20.31
C THR A 141 -8.48 15.30 -20.42
N ALA A 142 -7.83 15.12 -19.27
CA ALA A 142 -6.41 14.90 -19.19
C ALA A 142 -6.01 13.59 -19.88
N THR A 143 -5.01 13.67 -20.75
CA THR A 143 -4.30 12.50 -21.29
C THR A 143 -2.83 12.47 -20.84
N THR A 144 -2.38 13.53 -20.17
CA THR A 144 -1.04 13.64 -19.57
C THR A 144 -1.11 14.06 -18.09
N LYS A 145 -0.01 13.83 -17.35
CA LYS A 145 0.06 14.21 -15.94
C LYS A 145 -0.02 15.71 -15.74
N GLU A 146 0.60 16.46 -16.64
CA GLU A 146 0.63 17.91 -16.63
C GLU A 146 -0.79 18.47 -16.79
N GLN A 147 -1.62 17.85 -17.63
CA GLN A 147 -3.04 18.20 -17.76
C GLN A 147 -3.82 17.84 -16.50
N ALA A 148 -3.65 16.64 -15.95
CA ALA A 148 -4.32 16.23 -14.71
C ALA A 148 -3.97 17.13 -13.52
N LEU A 149 -2.70 17.54 -13.43
CA LEU A 149 -2.22 18.50 -12.42
C LEU A 149 -2.86 19.88 -12.62
N LYS A 150 -2.91 20.39 -13.86
CA LYS A 150 -3.56 21.67 -14.17
C LYS A 150 -5.07 21.64 -13.86
N GLU A 151 -5.75 20.53 -14.14
CA GLU A 151 -7.14 20.34 -13.76
C GLU A 151 -7.30 20.36 -12.22
N ALA A 152 -6.42 19.69 -11.47
CA ALA A 152 -6.45 19.74 -10.00
C ALA A 152 -6.23 21.16 -9.46
N GLN A 153 -5.26 21.88 -10.00
CA GLN A 153 -4.93 23.25 -9.58
C GLN A 153 -6.06 24.22 -9.90
N LEU A 154 -6.67 24.09 -11.08
CA LEU A 154 -7.88 24.84 -11.44
C LEU A 154 -9.00 24.56 -10.44
N VAL A 155 -9.25 23.29 -10.12
CA VAL A 155 -10.27 22.91 -9.13
C VAL A 155 -9.98 23.54 -7.77
N ILE A 156 -8.75 23.43 -7.28
CA ILE A 156 -8.32 24.00 -5.99
C ILE A 156 -8.48 25.52 -5.97
N GLU A 157 -8.12 26.21 -7.05
CA GLU A 157 -8.31 27.65 -7.20
C GLU A 157 -9.80 28.04 -7.16
N LYS A 158 -10.65 27.32 -7.91
CA LYS A 158 -12.08 27.63 -8.01
C LYS A 158 -12.89 27.29 -6.76
N MET A 159 -12.37 26.46 -5.87
CA MET A 159 -13.00 26.17 -4.58
C MET A 159 -12.74 27.26 -3.51
N ARG A 160 -11.77 28.15 -3.71
CA ARG A 160 -11.45 29.21 -2.74
C ARG A 160 -12.67 30.09 -2.47
N GLY A 161 -12.90 30.40 -1.20
CA GLY A 161 -14.07 31.15 -0.72
C GLY A 161 -15.36 30.33 -0.59
N TYR A 162 -15.42 29.09 -1.06
CA TYR A 162 -16.60 28.22 -0.91
C TYR A 162 -16.34 27.10 0.10
N LYS A 163 -17.32 26.80 0.95
CA LYS A 163 -17.21 25.72 1.93
C LYS A 163 -17.39 24.37 1.22
N VAL A 164 -16.28 23.67 1.03
CA VAL A 164 -16.22 22.29 0.54
C VAL A 164 -16.17 21.36 1.75
N SER A 165 -17.18 20.51 1.88
CA SER A 165 -17.35 19.59 3.02
C SER A 165 -17.66 18.15 2.60
N TYR A 166 -17.52 17.87 1.32
CA TYR A 166 -17.66 16.56 0.69
C TYR A 166 -16.48 16.35 -0.28
N PRO A 167 -16.25 15.14 -0.82
CA PRO A 167 -15.10 14.85 -1.67
C PRO A 167 -14.96 15.75 -2.91
N VAL A 168 -13.71 15.89 -3.36
CA VAL A 168 -13.31 16.56 -4.61
C VAL A 168 -12.91 15.48 -5.60
N VAL A 169 -13.64 15.41 -6.71
CA VAL A 169 -13.70 14.21 -7.53
C VAL A 169 -13.03 14.42 -8.89
N PHE A 170 -12.19 13.45 -9.27
CA PHE A 170 -11.70 13.28 -10.63
C PHE A 170 -12.62 12.34 -11.41
N ASP A 171 -13.36 12.89 -12.37
CA ASP A 171 -14.33 12.13 -13.16
C ASP A 171 -13.63 11.52 -14.40
N LEU A 172 -13.55 10.19 -14.40
CA LEU A 172 -12.81 9.35 -15.35
C LEU A 172 -13.79 8.66 -16.32
N GLU A 173 -14.20 9.37 -17.36
CA GLU A 173 -15.06 8.79 -18.40
C GLU A 173 -14.78 9.30 -19.83
N TYR A 174 -13.73 10.11 -20.00
CA TYR A 174 -13.41 10.70 -21.31
C TYR A 174 -12.92 9.65 -22.32
N SER A 175 -13.58 9.59 -23.48
CA SER A 175 -13.31 8.58 -24.52
C SER A 175 -11.84 8.53 -24.95
N LYS A 176 -11.19 9.69 -25.21
CA LYS A 176 -9.75 9.72 -25.57
C LYS A 176 -8.84 9.29 -24.43
N MET A 177 -9.23 9.56 -23.18
CA MET A 177 -8.50 9.03 -22.02
C MET A 177 -8.60 7.50 -21.99
N GLY A 178 -9.73 6.94 -22.41
CA GLY A 178 -9.97 5.49 -22.52
C GLY A 178 -9.13 4.73 -23.56
N GLU A 179 -8.39 5.45 -24.42
CA GLU A 179 -7.38 4.90 -25.33
C GLU A 179 -6.03 4.63 -24.63
N LEU A 180 -5.82 5.24 -23.46
CA LEU A 180 -4.61 5.04 -22.67
C LEU A 180 -4.64 3.68 -21.96
N THR A 181 -3.46 3.21 -21.54
CA THR A 181 -3.36 1.99 -20.75
C THR A 181 -3.97 2.19 -19.36
N PRO A 182 -4.52 1.15 -18.71
CA PRO A 182 -5.09 1.27 -17.38
C PRO A 182 -4.13 1.83 -16.32
N SER A 183 -2.84 1.47 -16.42
CA SER A 183 -1.80 2.03 -15.57
C SER A 183 -1.59 3.53 -15.79
N LYS A 184 -1.74 4.02 -17.03
CA LYS A 184 -1.58 5.44 -17.34
C LYS A 184 -2.76 6.24 -16.81
N ILE A 185 -3.99 5.75 -16.99
CA ILE A 185 -5.21 6.37 -16.43
C ILE A 185 -5.10 6.48 -14.91
N SER A 186 -4.62 5.42 -14.25
CA SER A 186 -4.38 5.41 -12.80
C SER A 186 -3.30 6.42 -12.38
N GLU A 187 -2.27 6.64 -13.20
CA GLU A 187 -1.26 7.69 -12.96
C GLU A 187 -1.87 9.10 -13.03
N LEU A 188 -2.80 9.36 -13.96
CA LEU A 188 -3.51 10.63 -14.05
C LEU A 188 -4.40 10.85 -12.82
N ALA A 189 -5.16 9.83 -12.43
CA ALA A 189 -6.01 9.86 -11.24
C ALA A 189 -5.21 10.15 -9.96
N LEU A 190 -4.06 9.48 -9.78
CA LEU A 190 -3.16 9.76 -8.65
C LEU A 190 -2.62 11.18 -8.69
N THR A 191 -2.25 11.68 -9.87
CA THR A 191 -1.72 13.05 -10.03
C THR A 191 -2.74 14.07 -9.53
N PHE A 192 -4.00 13.96 -9.99
CA PHE A 192 -5.07 14.84 -9.53
C PHE A 192 -5.34 14.68 -8.03
N CYS A 193 -5.55 13.43 -7.57
CA CYS A 193 -5.95 13.16 -6.19
C CYS A 193 -4.88 13.56 -5.17
N ASN A 194 -3.60 13.41 -5.52
CA ASN A 194 -2.49 13.82 -4.66
C ASN A 194 -2.40 15.34 -4.53
N GLU A 195 -2.65 16.10 -5.59
CA GLU A 195 -2.66 17.56 -5.52
C GLU A 195 -3.85 18.09 -4.70
N VAL A 196 -5.04 17.51 -4.88
CA VAL A 196 -6.22 17.78 -4.05
C VAL A 196 -5.94 17.51 -2.58
N LYS A 197 -5.31 16.36 -2.28
CA LYS A 197 -4.91 15.99 -0.92
C LYS A 197 -3.85 16.93 -0.36
N ARG A 198 -2.89 17.39 -1.19
CA ARG A 198 -1.86 18.36 -0.81
C ARG A 198 -2.47 19.70 -0.41
N ALA A 199 -3.54 20.13 -1.09
CA ALA A 199 -4.34 21.29 -0.70
C ALA A 199 -5.18 21.07 0.56
N GLY A 200 -5.21 19.85 1.10
CA GLY A 200 -5.92 19.49 2.33
C GLY A 200 -7.41 19.19 2.12
N TYR A 201 -7.86 19.07 0.88
CA TYR A 201 -9.19 18.56 0.54
C TYR A 201 -9.18 17.03 0.48
N TYR A 202 -10.36 16.43 0.43
CA TYR A 202 -10.52 14.98 0.40
C TYR A 202 -10.71 14.49 -1.05
N PRO A 203 -9.73 13.78 -1.66
CA PRO A 203 -9.85 13.32 -3.04
C PRO A 203 -10.74 12.08 -3.18
N MET A 204 -11.33 11.93 -4.35
CA MET A 204 -12.11 10.76 -4.77
C MET A 204 -12.03 10.62 -6.30
N ILE A 205 -12.25 9.43 -6.83
CA ILE A 205 -12.44 9.23 -8.28
C ILE A 205 -13.90 8.87 -8.57
N TYR A 206 -14.38 9.25 -9.74
CA TYR A 206 -15.63 8.76 -10.29
C TYR A 206 -15.37 7.93 -11.55
N CYS A 207 -16.09 6.83 -11.70
CA CYS A 207 -16.13 6.03 -12.92
C CYS A 207 -17.33 5.08 -12.94
N ASN A 208 -17.72 4.56 -14.11
CA ASN A 208 -18.69 3.47 -14.19
C ASN A 208 -18.04 2.09 -14.00
N THR A 209 -18.86 1.03 -13.91
CA THR A 209 -18.37 -0.33 -13.63
C THR A 209 -17.44 -0.89 -14.72
N TYR A 210 -17.64 -0.48 -15.97
CA TYR A 210 -16.73 -0.84 -17.08
C TYR A 210 -15.36 -0.18 -16.92
N TRP A 211 -15.31 1.12 -16.63
CA TRP A 211 -14.04 1.82 -16.41
C TRP A 211 -13.30 1.24 -15.21
N TYR A 212 -14.01 0.99 -14.11
CA TYR A 212 -13.45 0.34 -12.93
C TYR A 212 -12.82 -1.02 -13.25
N SER A 213 -13.50 -1.86 -14.05
CA SER A 213 -13.07 -3.24 -14.31
C SER A 213 -12.05 -3.37 -15.44
N SER A 214 -12.01 -2.41 -16.38
CA SER A 214 -11.33 -2.58 -17.67
C SER A 214 -10.45 -1.42 -18.09
N LYS A 215 -10.64 -0.22 -17.54
CA LYS A 215 -9.88 0.98 -17.93
C LYS A 215 -8.99 1.51 -16.83
N ILE A 216 -9.16 1.10 -15.58
CA ILE A 216 -8.39 1.61 -14.46
C ILE A 216 -7.69 0.44 -13.78
N ASP A 217 -6.38 0.59 -13.52
CA ASP A 217 -5.65 -0.32 -12.66
C ASP A 217 -5.92 0.07 -11.20
N MET A 218 -7.05 -0.41 -10.67
CA MET A 218 -7.52 -0.09 -9.32
C MET A 218 -6.52 -0.49 -8.22
N SER A 219 -5.61 -1.44 -8.48
CA SER A 219 -4.56 -1.82 -7.52
C SER A 219 -3.62 -0.67 -7.18
N ARG A 220 -3.46 0.29 -8.09
CA ARG A 220 -2.63 1.50 -7.92
C ARG A 220 -3.35 2.61 -7.18
N LEU A 221 -4.68 2.51 -7.03
CA LEU A 221 -5.53 3.52 -6.40
C LEU A 221 -5.98 3.11 -4.99
N SER A 222 -5.35 2.09 -4.41
CA SER A 222 -5.65 1.62 -3.06
C SER A 222 -5.62 2.75 -2.04
N GLY A 223 -6.74 2.93 -1.32
CA GLY A 223 -6.93 3.98 -0.32
C GLY A 223 -7.57 5.27 -0.83
N LEU A 224 -7.92 5.36 -2.12
CA LEU A 224 -8.87 6.35 -2.62
C LEU A 224 -10.28 5.79 -2.55
N ASP A 225 -11.23 6.63 -2.13
CA ASP A 225 -12.64 6.28 -2.19
C ASP A 225 -13.15 6.44 -3.64
N VAL A 226 -14.14 5.63 -4.02
CA VAL A 226 -14.73 5.62 -5.38
C VAL A 226 -16.20 6.00 -5.33
N TRP A 227 -16.58 6.91 -6.22
CA TRP A 227 -17.97 7.17 -6.60
C TRP A 227 -18.27 6.40 -7.89
N ILE A 228 -19.02 5.30 -7.78
CA ILE A 228 -19.24 4.38 -8.90
C ILE A 228 -20.60 4.61 -9.56
N ALA A 229 -20.64 4.61 -10.89
CA ALA A 229 -21.88 4.66 -11.66
C ALA A 229 -22.35 3.27 -12.11
N SER A 230 -23.62 2.98 -11.88
CA SER A 230 -24.35 1.85 -12.45
C SER A 230 -25.84 2.15 -12.40
N TYR A 231 -26.50 2.24 -13.55
CA TYR A 231 -27.86 2.81 -13.61
C TYR A 231 -28.96 1.76 -13.74
N GLY A 232 -30.07 1.99 -13.03
CA GLY A 232 -31.30 1.24 -13.25
C GLY A 232 -32.36 1.42 -12.16
N ASP A 233 -33.63 1.44 -12.56
CA ASP A 233 -34.76 1.61 -11.63
C ASP A 233 -34.90 0.44 -10.64
N LYS A 234 -34.59 -0.78 -11.10
CA LYS A 234 -34.78 -2.05 -10.37
C LYS A 234 -33.48 -2.66 -9.88
N ILE A 235 -32.34 -2.08 -10.21
CA ILE A 235 -31.05 -2.63 -9.78
C ILE A 235 -30.78 -2.25 -8.31
N GLN A 236 -30.03 -3.12 -7.65
CA GLN A 236 -29.43 -2.84 -6.36
C GLN A 236 -28.05 -2.20 -6.57
N ALA A 237 -27.45 -1.75 -5.47
CA ALA A 237 -26.12 -1.20 -5.50
C ALA A 237 -25.10 -2.21 -6.07
N PRO A 238 -24.03 -1.75 -6.76
CA PRO A 238 -23.00 -2.64 -7.28
C PRO A 238 -22.44 -3.57 -6.20
N SER A 239 -22.08 -4.79 -6.58
CA SER A 239 -21.60 -5.77 -5.60
C SER A 239 -20.33 -5.28 -4.90
N SER A 240 -20.39 -5.13 -3.57
CA SER A 240 -19.23 -4.73 -2.75
C SER A 240 -18.11 -5.79 -2.72
N SER A 241 -18.36 -7.00 -3.24
CA SER A 241 -17.32 -8.02 -3.46
C SER A 241 -16.53 -7.82 -4.75
N LEU A 242 -17.05 -7.04 -5.70
CA LEU A 242 -16.43 -6.76 -6.99
C LEU A 242 -15.90 -5.34 -7.07
N TYR A 243 -16.59 -4.40 -6.42
CA TYR A 243 -16.31 -2.97 -6.48
C TYR A 243 -16.12 -2.42 -5.07
N ASP A 244 -14.99 -1.76 -4.82
CA ASP A 244 -14.74 -1.00 -3.60
C ASP A 244 -15.15 0.45 -3.84
N TYR A 245 -16.33 0.82 -3.35
CA TYR A 245 -16.94 2.13 -3.55
C TYR A 245 -17.66 2.61 -2.29
N THR A 246 -17.84 3.92 -2.19
CA THR A 246 -18.45 4.57 -1.03
C THR A 246 -19.63 5.44 -1.41
N ILE A 247 -19.77 5.80 -2.68
CA ILE A 247 -20.92 6.46 -3.27
C ILE A 247 -21.31 5.71 -4.53
N TRP A 248 -22.60 5.49 -4.73
CA TRP A 248 -23.15 4.89 -5.94
C TRP A 248 -24.07 5.90 -6.66
N GLN A 249 -23.80 6.21 -7.93
CA GLN A 249 -24.73 6.88 -8.82
C GLN A 249 -25.67 5.84 -9.43
N ALA A 250 -26.94 5.89 -9.02
CA ALA A 250 -27.94 4.89 -9.37
C ALA A 250 -28.75 5.24 -10.62
N THR A 251 -28.69 6.50 -11.06
CA THR A 251 -29.28 7.00 -12.30
C THR A 251 -28.64 8.33 -12.68
N ASP A 252 -28.49 8.55 -14.00
CA ASP A 252 -28.21 9.83 -14.66
C ASP A 252 -29.49 10.66 -14.92
N GLY A 253 -30.62 10.16 -14.42
CA GLY A 253 -31.91 10.81 -14.43
C GLY A 253 -32.93 10.20 -15.39
N ASP A 254 -32.56 9.66 -16.55
CA ASP A 254 -33.48 8.88 -17.40
C ASP A 254 -32.84 7.83 -18.32
N GLY A 255 -31.51 7.60 -18.25
CA GLY A 255 -30.78 6.60 -19.02
C GLY A 255 -31.03 6.69 -20.52
N GLY A 256 -30.92 7.91 -21.09
CA GLY A 256 -31.25 8.14 -22.50
C GLY A 256 -32.71 7.85 -22.85
N GLY A 257 -33.62 7.92 -21.87
CA GLY A 257 -35.04 7.59 -21.99
C GLY A 257 -35.40 6.11 -21.76
N VAL A 258 -34.46 5.30 -21.28
CA VAL A 258 -34.66 3.88 -20.93
C VAL A 258 -35.19 3.73 -19.50
N LEU A 259 -34.83 4.65 -18.59
CA LEU A 259 -35.23 4.66 -17.19
C LEU A 259 -36.41 5.61 -16.94
N ASN A 260 -37.05 5.46 -15.79
CA ASN A 260 -38.05 6.44 -15.37
C ASN A 260 -37.40 7.79 -15.05
N PRO A 261 -37.93 8.91 -15.57
CA PRO A 261 -37.29 10.20 -15.43
C PRO A 261 -37.30 10.71 -14.00
N THR A 262 -36.22 11.37 -13.56
CA THR A 262 -36.14 12.06 -12.27
C THR A 262 -36.81 13.45 -12.27
N LYS A 263 -37.29 13.90 -13.44
CA LYS A 263 -38.08 15.14 -13.61
C LYS A 263 -39.19 15.28 -12.58
N GLY A 264 -39.14 16.38 -11.83
CA GLY A 264 -40.14 16.72 -10.84
C GLY A 264 -40.12 15.87 -9.56
N LEU A 265 -39.15 14.95 -9.38
CA LEU A 265 -39.03 14.14 -8.16
C LEU A 265 -38.21 14.80 -7.04
N ILE A 266 -37.45 15.86 -7.36
CA ILE A 266 -36.61 16.60 -6.41
C ILE A 266 -37.01 18.07 -6.43
N ASP A 267 -37.60 18.55 -5.34
CA ASP A 267 -38.05 19.94 -5.26
C ASP A 267 -36.88 20.91 -5.41
N GLY A 268 -37.08 21.93 -6.25
CA GLY A 268 -36.07 22.96 -6.50
C GLY A 268 -35.18 22.68 -7.71
N ILE A 269 -35.17 21.46 -8.23
CA ILE A 269 -34.72 21.19 -9.60
C ILE A 269 -35.82 21.66 -10.56
N PRO A 270 -35.49 22.32 -11.70
CA PRO A 270 -36.50 22.69 -12.68
C PRO A 270 -37.32 21.48 -13.14
N LYS A 271 -38.65 21.65 -13.29
CA LYS A 271 -39.59 20.54 -13.49
C LYS A 271 -39.29 19.68 -14.71
N ASP A 272 -38.73 20.28 -15.76
CA ASP A 272 -38.43 19.61 -17.03
C ASP A 272 -36.99 19.07 -17.10
N CYS A 273 -36.20 19.25 -16.04
CA CYS A 273 -34.82 18.78 -15.93
C CYS A 273 -34.74 17.43 -15.21
N ASN A 274 -34.00 16.50 -15.80
CA ASN A 274 -33.50 15.34 -15.09
C ASN A 274 -32.30 15.76 -14.21
N VAL A 275 -32.09 14.99 -13.16
CA VAL A 275 -30.95 15.09 -12.26
C VAL A 275 -30.49 13.71 -11.85
N ASP A 276 -29.17 13.57 -11.79
CA ASP A 276 -28.45 12.38 -11.39
C ASP A 276 -28.63 12.16 -9.87
N VAL A 277 -28.84 10.90 -9.45
CA VAL A 277 -29.13 10.54 -8.05
C VAL A 277 -28.11 9.57 -7.49
N ASN A 278 -27.61 9.90 -6.31
CA ASN A 278 -26.52 9.20 -5.65
C ASN A 278 -26.92 8.68 -4.27
N PHE A 279 -26.33 7.56 -3.87
CA PHE A 279 -26.48 6.99 -2.54
C PHE A 279 -25.11 6.76 -1.90
N GLY A 280 -24.90 7.32 -0.71
CA GLY A 280 -23.66 7.17 0.04
C GLY A 280 -23.75 6.10 1.11
N TYR A 281 -22.63 5.38 1.29
CA TYR A 281 -22.42 4.32 2.28
C TYR A 281 -21.44 4.76 3.39
N VAL A 282 -20.85 5.94 3.22
CA VAL A 282 -19.93 6.58 4.17
C VAL A 282 -20.47 7.96 4.52
N ASP A 283 -20.46 8.30 5.81
CA ASP A 283 -20.82 9.62 6.30
C ASP A 283 -19.60 10.56 6.19
N TYR A 284 -19.44 11.15 5.01
CA TYR A 284 -18.34 12.06 4.74
C TYR A 284 -18.36 13.33 5.59
N THR A 285 -19.53 13.72 6.12
CA THR A 285 -19.61 14.88 7.02
C THR A 285 -18.88 14.67 8.35
N LYS A 286 -18.62 13.40 8.71
CA LYS A 286 -17.79 13.01 9.87
C LYS A 286 -16.33 12.72 9.49
N LYS A 287 -16.06 12.38 8.23
CA LYS A 287 -14.72 12.03 7.73
C LYS A 287 -13.92 13.25 7.28
N ILE A 288 -14.61 14.27 6.76
CA ILE A 288 -13.99 15.44 6.11
C ILE A 288 -14.08 16.64 7.04
N ILE A 289 -12.94 17.32 7.24
CA ILE A 289 -12.90 18.65 7.83
C ILE A 289 -13.27 19.66 6.74
N PRO A 290 -14.39 20.40 6.86
CA PRO A 290 -14.79 21.37 5.84
C PRO A 290 -13.75 22.47 5.65
N ARG A 291 -13.59 22.94 4.41
CA ARG A 291 -12.62 23.98 4.04
C ARG A 291 -13.22 25.02 3.12
N THR A 292 -12.87 26.28 3.34
CA THR A 292 -13.09 27.39 2.40
C THR A 292 -11.83 27.78 1.66
N GLU A 293 -10.67 27.34 2.16
CA GLU A 293 -9.35 27.61 1.61
C GLU A 293 -8.49 26.33 1.71
N PRO A 294 -7.49 26.17 0.83
CA PRO A 294 -6.45 25.18 1.00
C PRO A 294 -5.78 25.31 2.38
N VAL A 295 -5.10 24.24 2.83
CA VAL A 295 -4.22 24.34 4.01
C VAL A 295 -3.22 25.48 3.82
N SER A 296 -2.88 26.20 4.89
CA SER A 296 -1.94 27.34 4.81
C SER A 296 -0.55 26.94 4.30
N SER A 297 -0.18 25.67 4.46
CA SER A 297 1.07 25.09 3.94
C SER A 297 0.99 24.66 2.47
N TYR A 298 -0.15 24.86 1.79
CA TYR A 298 -0.33 24.41 0.42
C TYR A 298 0.56 25.21 -0.54
N VAL A 299 1.42 24.50 -1.25
CA VAL A 299 2.19 24.99 -2.37
C VAL A 299 1.81 24.13 -3.58
N PRO A 300 1.30 24.72 -4.68
CA PRO A 300 0.98 23.98 -5.90
C PRO A 300 2.20 23.23 -6.45
N GLY A 301 1.99 22.05 -7.03
CA GLY A 301 3.06 21.34 -7.75
C GLY A 301 3.45 22.01 -9.07
N ASP A 302 4.73 22.00 -9.42
CA ASP A 302 5.18 22.56 -10.70
C ASP A 302 5.01 21.58 -11.87
N SER A 303 4.72 22.11 -13.06
CA SER A 303 4.43 21.35 -14.29
C SER A 303 5.64 20.68 -14.96
N GLY A 304 6.74 20.50 -14.22
CA GLY A 304 8.01 19.99 -14.76
C GLY A 304 8.92 19.32 -13.72
N GLU A 305 8.51 19.26 -12.46
CA GLU A 305 9.19 18.47 -11.44
C GLU A 305 8.17 17.60 -10.72
N ASP A 306 8.57 16.35 -10.54
CA ASP A 306 7.93 15.35 -9.70
C ASP A 306 7.79 15.93 -8.28
N SER A 307 6.74 16.74 -8.07
CA SER A 307 6.32 17.19 -6.76
C SER A 307 5.78 15.94 -6.07
N GLY A 308 6.68 15.29 -5.33
CA GLY A 308 6.58 13.92 -4.89
C GLY A 308 5.16 13.47 -4.54
N THR A 309 4.66 12.50 -5.29
CA THR A 309 4.47 11.14 -4.80
C THR A 309 3.98 10.24 -5.94
N GLY A 310 4.79 9.27 -6.40
CA GLY A 310 4.27 8.22 -7.29
C GLY A 310 5.21 7.43 -8.21
N LYS A 311 6.53 7.48 -8.08
CA LYS A 311 7.35 6.36 -8.60
C LYS A 311 7.45 5.30 -7.52
N ASP A 312 6.57 4.32 -7.55
CA ASP A 312 6.86 3.05 -6.92
C ASP A 312 8.00 2.42 -7.73
N GLY A 313 9.13 2.14 -7.09
CA GLY A 313 10.25 1.52 -7.79
C GLY A 313 11.64 1.94 -7.32
N TRP A 314 12.63 1.34 -7.96
CA TRP A 314 14.04 1.61 -7.72
C TRP A 314 14.44 2.96 -8.29
N VAL A 315 15.13 3.74 -7.47
CA VAL A 315 15.63 5.07 -7.81
C VAL A 315 17.07 5.18 -7.34
N GLU A 316 17.96 5.65 -8.19
CA GLU A 316 19.36 5.92 -7.84
C GLU A 316 19.59 7.43 -7.81
N LYS A 317 20.14 7.94 -6.70
CA LYS A 317 20.46 9.35 -6.48
C LYS A 317 21.75 9.43 -5.64
N ASP A 318 22.68 10.27 -6.06
CA ASP A 318 23.97 10.49 -5.37
C ASP A 318 24.76 9.19 -5.09
N GLY A 319 24.74 8.25 -6.04
CA GLY A 319 25.39 6.93 -5.91
C GLY A 319 24.73 5.99 -4.89
N LYS A 320 23.58 6.37 -4.34
CA LYS A 320 22.77 5.57 -3.42
C LYS A 320 21.51 5.09 -4.11
N LYS A 321 21.16 3.82 -3.88
CA LYS A 321 19.93 3.22 -4.40
C LYS A 321 18.83 3.30 -3.37
N TYR A 322 17.60 3.57 -3.78
CA TYR A 322 16.41 3.67 -2.94
C TYR A 322 15.28 2.89 -3.60
N TYR A 323 14.31 2.45 -2.82
CA TYR A 323 13.02 2.01 -3.36
C TYR A 323 11.94 2.93 -2.84
N TYR A 324 11.27 3.65 -3.74
CA TYR A 324 10.17 4.53 -3.37
C TYR A 324 8.87 3.74 -3.38
N LYS A 325 8.01 4.02 -2.41
CA LYS A 325 6.60 3.58 -2.41
C LYS A 325 5.73 4.73 -1.93
N ASN A 326 4.67 5.06 -2.67
CA ASN A 326 3.81 6.22 -2.38
C ASN A 326 4.63 7.50 -2.17
N GLY A 327 5.68 7.69 -2.99
CA GLY A 327 6.55 8.86 -2.94
C GLY A 327 7.48 8.99 -1.74
N LYS A 328 7.59 7.96 -0.88
CA LYS A 328 8.55 7.94 0.22
C LYS A 328 9.57 6.83 -0.01
N PRO A 329 10.87 7.04 0.27
CA PRO A 329 11.81 5.94 0.28
C PRO A 329 11.41 4.97 1.38
N LEU A 330 11.38 3.68 1.04
CA LEU A 330 11.21 2.61 2.00
C LEU A 330 12.38 2.61 2.99
N LYS A 331 12.09 2.25 4.24
CA LYS A 331 13.05 2.24 5.35
C LYS A 331 13.00 0.91 6.09
N GLY A 332 14.13 0.45 6.61
CA GLY A 332 14.24 -0.86 7.26
C GLY A 332 14.03 -2.02 6.29
N THR A 333 13.78 -3.22 6.81
CA THR A 333 13.57 -4.40 5.95
C THR A 333 12.21 -4.37 5.28
N ARG A 334 12.12 -4.57 3.96
CA ARG A 334 10.88 -4.58 3.19
C ARG A 334 10.87 -5.68 2.13
N LYS A 335 9.71 -6.29 1.92
CA LYS A 335 9.51 -7.29 0.88
C LYS A 335 9.11 -6.60 -0.43
N ILE A 336 9.87 -6.83 -1.51
CA ILE A 336 9.67 -6.25 -2.84
C ILE A 336 9.88 -7.38 -3.85
N GLY A 337 8.89 -7.66 -4.70
CA GLY A 337 9.04 -8.69 -5.74
C GLY A 337 9.36 -10.10 -5.21
N GLY A 338 8.91 -10.43 -4.00
CA GLY A 338 9.19 -11.73 -3.35
C GLY A 338 10.40 -11.72 -2.42
N GLU A 339 11.36 -10.83 -2.63
CA GLU A 339 12.61 -10.75 -1.89
C GLU A 339 12.57 -9.70 -0.78
N TYR A 340 13.35 -9.91 0.29
CA TYR A 340 13.49 -8.93 1.37
C TYR A 340 14.71 -8.05 1.16
N TYR A 341 14.52 -6.75 1.00
CA TYR A 341 15.59 -5.75 0.89
C TYR A 341 15.78 -5.02 2.21
N CYS A 342 17.01 -4.57 2.48
CA CYS A 342 17.37 -3.86 3.71
C CYS A 342 17.70 -2.39 3.43
N PHE A 343 16.88 -1.47 3.95
CA PHE A 343 17.08 -0.03 3.77
C PHE A 343 17.49 0.67 5.06
N ASP A 344 18.24 1.76 4.93
CA ASP A 344 18.62 2.65 6.02
C ASP A 344 17.39 3.23 6.72
N SER A 345 17.45 3.27 8.04
CA SER A 345 16.32 3.71 8.85
C SER A 345 16.18 5.23 8.92
N LYS A 346 17.23 5.98 8.57
CA LYS A 346 17.27 7.45 8.59
C LYS A 346 16.85 8.01 7.24
N ASP A 347 17.55 7.68 6.17
CA ASP A 347 17.35 8.28 4.84
C ASP A 347 16.70 7.31 3.81
N GLY A 348 16.69 6.00 4.07
CA GLY A 348 16.06 4.99 3.21
C GLY A 348 16.94 4.46 2.07
N HIS A 349 18.24 4.73 2.06
CA HIS A 349 19.13 4.14 1.05
C HIS A 349 19.27 2.62 1.28
N LEU A 350 19.44 1.87 0.19
CA LEU A 350 19.61 0.43 0.20
C LEU A 350 21.01 0.10 0.74
N PHE A 351 21.05 -0.80 1.71
CA PHE A 351 22.30 -1.35 2.20
C PHE A 351 22.75 -2.52 1.33
N GLN A 352 24.04 -2.55 1.00
CA GLN A 352 24.68 -3.62 0.22
C GLN A 352 25.93 -4.10 0.95
N ASN A 353 26.22 -5.41 0.85
CA ASN A 353 27.40 -6.08 1.41
C ASN A 353 27.70 -5.81 2.90
N GLN A 354 26.66 -5.64 3.73
CA GLN A 354 26.88 -5.22 5.13
C GLN A 354 25.90 -5.85 6.13
N LEU A 355 26.33 -5.88 7.39
CA LEU A 355 25.49 -6.25 8.53
C LEU A 355 24.71 -5.06 9.04
N LEU A 356 23.46 -5.32 9.42
CA LEU A 356 22.56 -4.35 9.98
C LEU A 356 22.07 -4.83 11.33
N TYR A 357 22.19 -4.00 12.36
CA TYR A 357 21.67 -4.28 13.70
C TYR A 357 20.60 -3.27 14.09
N SER A 358 19.40 -3.77 14.41
CA SER A 358 18.31 -2.98 14.98
C SER A 358 18.31 -3.14 16.49
N ALA A 359 18.65 -2.07 17.22
CA ALA A 359 18.62 -2.06 18.68
C ALA A 359 17.20 -2.22 19.24
N SER A 360 16.19 -1.64 18.59
CA SER A 360 14.79 -1.69 19.04
C SER A 360 14.20 -3.09 18.95
N THR A 361 14.60 -3.88 17.96
CA THR A 361 14.11 -5.26 17.79
C THR A 361 15.12 -6.32 18.26
N ASN A 362 16.33 -5.89 18.63
CA ASN A 362 17.47 -6.76 18.90
C ASN A 362 17.65 -7.80 17.78
N ARG A 363 17.65 -7.37 16.52
CA ARG A 363 17.83 -8.25 15.34
C ARG A 363 19.00 -7.80 14.49
N THR A 364 19.73 -8.79 13.97
CA THR A 364 20.83 -8.58 13.02
C THR A 364 20.47 -9.26 11.70
N CYS A 365 20.66 -8.62 10.55
CA CYS A 365 20.58 -9.26 9.24
C CYS A 365 21.76 -8.83 8.37
N TYR A 366 21.98 -9.54 7.26
CA TYR A 366 23.00 -9.20 6.27
C TYR A 366 22.33 -8.96 4.92
N ALA A 367 22.71 -7.89 4.26
CA ALA A 367 22.31 -7.58 2.89
C ALA A 367 23.47 -7.93 1.94
N ASP A 368 23.18 -8.71 0.90
CA ASP A 368 24.16 -9.10 -0.12
C ASP A 368 24.50 -7.94 -1.09
N ALA A 369 25.23 -8.23 -2.17
CA ALA A 369 25.62 -7.23 -3.16
C ALA A 369 24.42 -6.59 -3.90
N SER A 370 23.29 -7.30 -3.99
CA SER A 370 22.04 -6.79 -4.54
C SER A 370 21.15 -6.10 -3.50
N GLY A 371 21.58 -6.09 -2.24
CA GLY A 371 20.83 -5.56 -1.10
C GLY A 371 19.74 -6.50 -0.60
N ILE A 372 19.73 -7.75 -1.06
CA ILE A 372 18.79 -8.78 -0.65
C ILE A 372 19.27 -9.38 0.67
N ARG A 373 18.32 -9.57 1.58
CA ARG A 373 18.56 -10.16 2.89
C ARG A 373 18.73 -11.66 2.75
N VAL A 374 19.93 -12.14 3.05
CA VAL A 374 20.26 -13.57 2.98
C VAL A 374 19.61 -14.36 4.13
N ALA A 375 19.31 -15.63 3.88
CA ALA A 375 18.73 -16.56 4.84
C ALA A 375 19.34 -17.96 4.69
N ASN A 376 19.23 -18.80 5.72
CA ASN A 376 19.73 -20.17 5.78
C ASN A 376 21.21 -20.34 5.41
N THR A 377 22.06 -19.37 5.75
CA THR A 377 23.47 -19.39 5.33
C THR A 377 24.41 -18.75 6.33
N TRP A 378 25.69 -19.13 6.25
CA TRP A 378 26.76 -18.49 7.00
C TRP A 378 27.21 -17.21 6.29
N VAL A 379 27.38 -16.15 7.08
CA VAL A 379 27.95 -14.88 6.66
C VAL A 379 29.18 -14.60 7.50
N GLN A 380 30.26 -14.17 6.86
CA GLN A 380 31.49 -13.75 7.54
C GLN A 380 31.85 -12.33 7.12
N THR A 381 32.00 -11.45 8.11
CA THR A 381 32.43 -10.07 7.90
C THR A 381 33.07 -9.55 9.19
N GLU A 382 34.04 -8.63 9.05
CA GLU A 382 34.81 -8.07 10.19
C GLU A 382 35.41 -9.15 11.12
N GLY A 383 35.88 -10.26 10.55
CA GLY A 383 36.44 -11.39 11.30
C GLY A 383 35.43 -12.17 12.16
N LYS A 384 34.14 -11.87 12.05
CA LYS A 384 33.07 -12.54 12.81
C LYS A 384 32.17 -13.35 11.89
N LYS A 385 31.69 -14.47 12.41
CA LYS A 385 30.83 -15.41 11.69
C LYS A 385 29.41 -15.39 12.25
N TYR A 386 28.42 -15.35 11.38
CA TYR A 386 27.00 -15.28 11.72
C TYR A 386 26.26 -16.35 10.93
N TYR A 387 25.28 -17.01 11.52
CA TYR A 387 24.38 -17.87 10.76
C TYR A 387 23.03 -17.17 10.64
N MET A 388 22.61 -16.87 9.42
CA MET A 388 21.32 -16.27 9.11
C MET A 388 20.28 -17.38 9.07
N GLY A 389 19.30 -17.32 9.96
CA GLY A 389 18.21 -18.29 10.06
C GLY A 389 17.27 -18.24 8.86
N ALA A 390 16.25 -19.11 8.88
CA ALA A 390 15.22 -19.17 7.85
C ALA A 390 14.42 -17.87 7.70
N ASP A 391 14.32 -17.08 8.77
CA ASP A 391 13.68 -15.77 8.79
C ASP A 391 14.58 -14.63 8.27
N GLY A 392 15.83 -14.95 7.92
CA GLY A 392 16.84 -14.01 7.42
C GLY A 392 17.52 -13.19 8.53
N TYR A 393 17.34 -13.55 9.80
CA TYR A 393 18.01 -12.89 10.92
C TYR A 393 19.08 -13.79 11.55
N ALA A 394 20.13 -13.18 12.08
CA ALA A 394 21.23 -13.90 12.71
C ALA A 394 20.75 -14.67 13.95
N TYR A 395 21.17 -15.93 14.06
CA TYR A 395 20.95 -16.74 15.25
C TYR A 395 21.61 -16.14 16.49
N LYS A 396 21.00 -16.44 17.64
CA LYS A 396 21.38 -15.92 18.96
C LYS A 396 21.31 -17.01 20.00
N GLY A 397 22.17 -16.92 21.02
CA GLY A 397 22.27 -17.93 22.06
C GLY A 397 22.71 -19.29 21.52
N SER A 398 22.35 -20.37 22.19
CA SER A 398 22.69 -21.71 21.73
C SER A 398 21.76 -22.15 20.61
N ARG A 399 22.32 -22.60 19.48
CA ARG A 399 21.57 -23.08 18.32
C ARG A 399 22.27 -24.26 17.68
N ASN A 400 21.49 -25.17 17.12
CA ASN A 400 21.97 -26.21 16.23
C ASN A 400 21.97 -25.66 14.79
N VAL A 401 23.09 -25.83 14.09
CA VAL A 401 23.25 -25.52 12.68
C VAL A 401 23.84 -26.76 12.02
N HIS A 402 23.05 -27.41 11.16
CA HIS A 402 23.44 -28.62 10.41
C HIS A 402 24.06 -29.71 11.29
N GLY A 403 23.45 -30.00 12.45
CA GLY A 403 23.89 -31.06 13.37
C GLY A 403 24.96 -30.64 14.36
N LYS A 404 25.56 -29.45 14.23
CA LYS A 404 26.55 -28.92 15.17
C LYS A 404 25.94 -27.82 16.05
N PHE A 405 26.28 -27.82 17.33
CA PHE A 405 25.83 -26.77 18.26
C PHE A 405 26.81 -25.61 18.28
N TYR A 406 26.29 -24.39 18.25
CA TYR A 406 27.05 -23.15 18.32
C TYR A 406 26.49 -22.27 19.43
N LEU A 407 27.31 -21.36 19.96
CA LEU A 407 26.88 -20.29 20.85
C LEU A 407 27.06 -18.95 20.15
N PHE A 408 25.95 -18.27 19.92
CA PHE A 408 25.92 -16.96 19.30
C PHE A 408 25.73 -15.86 20.33
N ASP A 409 26.36 -14.72 20.11
CA ASP A 409 26.21 -13.51 20.90
C ASP A 409 24.73 -13.09 20.99
N SER A 410 24.25 -12.77 22.18
CA SER A 410 22.82 -12.48 22.41
C SER A 410 22.39 -11.11 21.86
N LYS A 411 23.34 -10.21 21.59
CA LYS A 411 23.06 -8.85 21.09
C LYS A 411 23.25 -8.77 19.58
N ARG A 412 24.40 -9.17 19.07
CA ARG A 412 24.79 -9.03 17.67
C ARG A 412 24.70 -10.32 16.86
N GLY A 413 24.68 -11.50 17.49
CA GLY A 413 24.44 -12.79 16.80
C GLY A 413 25.65 -13.41 16.11
N TYR A 414 26.88 -12.98 16.41
CA TYR A 414 28.08 -13.68 15.93
C TYR A 414 28.35 -14.93 16.75
N ALA A 415 28.80 -16.00 16.11
CA ALA A 415 29.26 -17.22 16.77
C ALA A 415 30.53 -16.95 17.57
N PHE A 416 30.56 -17.39 18.82
CA PHE A 416 31.80 -17.42 19.58
C PHE A 416 32.69 -18.56 19.12
N THR A 417 33.98 -18.27 19.02
CA THR A 417 35.05 -19.25 18.79
C THR A 417 35.98 -19.26 19.99
N ASN A 418 36.67 -20.38 20.22
CA ASN A 418 37.60 -20.58 21.32
C ASN A 418 37.04 -20.14 22.69
N ARG A 419 35.79 -20.49 22.97
CA ARG A 419 35.06 -19.99 24.14
C ARG A 419 34.64 -21.11 25.07
N LYS A 420 35.06 -21.02 26.34
CA LYS A 420 34.48 -21.79 27.45
C LYS A 420 33.20 -21.11 27.95
N ARG A 421 32.17 -21.90 28.26
CA ARG A 421 30.92 -21.45 28.89
C ARG A 421 30.57 -22.39 30.03
N ILE A 422 30.18 -21.81 31.16
CA ILE A 422 29.63 -22.54 32.31
C ILE A 422 28.12 -22.24 32.36
N SER A 423 27.27 -23.27 32.47
CA SER A 423 25.84 -23.11 32.65
C SER A 423 25.48 -22.75 34.10
N SER A 424 24.23 -22.38 34.37
CA SER A 424 23.73 -22.17 35.73
C SER A 424 23.76 -23.44 36.58
N GLN A 425 23.74 -24.62 35.94
CA GLN A 425 23.90 -25.93 36.57
C GLN A 425 25.38 -26.36 36.69
N GLY A 426 26.32 -25.51 36.26
CA GLY A 426 27.75 -25.78 36.40
C GLY A 426 28.32 -26.68 35.32
N ASP A 427 27.53 -27.01 34.30
CA ASP A 427 28.02 -27.76 33.14
C ASP A 427 28.98 -26.88 32.34
N ILE A 428 30.13 -27.44 31.98
CA ILE A 428 31.15 -26.74 31.21
C ILE A 428 31.06 -27.18 29.76
N TYR A 429 30.99 -26.22 28.85
CA TYR A 429 30.98 -26.41 27.41
C TYR A 429 32.14 -25.64 26.78
N TYR A 430 32.71 -26.16 25.70
CA TYR A 430 33.73 -25.47 24.92
C TYR A 430 33.32 -25.39 23.45
N TYR A 431 33.51 -24.21 22.85
CA TYR A 431 33.28 -23.94 21.43
C TYR A 431 34.63 -23.70 20.78
N GLY A 432 35.02 -24.57 19.85
CA GLY A 432 36.37 -24.60 19.26
C GLY A 432 36.65 -23.45 18.29
N ALA A 433 37.75 -23.57 17.55
CA ALA A 433 38.17 -22.56 16.56
C ALA A 433 37.17 -22.41 15.41
N ASP A 434 36.47 -23.49 15.05
CA ASP A 434 35.38 -23.48 14.06
C ASP A 434 34.04 -22.97 14.64
N GLY A 435 34.02 -22.67 15.95
CA GLY A 435 32.85 -22.23 16.71
C GLY A 435 31.91 -23.35 17.14
N ALA A 436 32.13 -24.59 16.69
CA ALA A 436 31.29 -25.71 17.06
C ALA A 436 31.58 -26.15 18.49
N ARG A 437 30.53 -26.53 19.21
CA ARG A 437 30.61 -27.11 20.55
C ARG A 437 31.31 -28.47 20.46
N MET A 438 32.32 -28.68 21.30
CA MET A 438 32.91 -30.00 21.51
C MET A 438 31.82 -30.99 21.90
N ASN A 439 31.81 -32.16 21.28
CA ASN A 439 30.81 -33.21 21.47
C ASN A 439 31.43 -34.57 21.77
N SER A 440 32.74 -34.65 22.02
CA SER A 440 33.45 -35.76 22.64
C SER A 440 34.95 -35.47 22.59
N GLY A 441 35.71 -35.92 23.58
CA GLY A 441 37.18 -35.95 23.49
C GLY A 441 37.90 -34.88 24.29
N PHE A 442 39.23 -34.93 24.22
CA PHE A 442 40.11 -33.99 24.90
C PHE A 442 40.14 -32.65 24.18
N ALA A 443 40.15 -31.56 24.95
CA ALA A 443 40.43 -30.22 24.45
C ALA A 443 41.40 -29.50 25.40
N LYS A 444 42.40 -28.86 24.79
CA LYS A 444 43.31 -27.93 25.47
C LYS A 444 42.73 -26.52 25.33
N ILE A 445 42.46 -25.88 26.46
CA ILE A 445 41.81 -24.57 26.52
C ILE A 445 42.76 -23.59 27.20
N GLN A 446 43.06 -22.48 26.52
CA GLN A 446 43.88 -21.42 27.07
C GLN A 446 43.01 -20.44 27.87
N GLU A 447 43.33 -20.28 29.16
CA GLU A 447 42.61 -19.41 30.10
C GLU A 447 43.61 -18.70 31.00
N ASN A 448 43.54 -17.38 31.11
CA ASN A 448 44.42 -16.57 31.96
C ASN A 448 45.93 -16.86 31.76
N GLY A 449 46.34 -17.12 30.51
CA GLY A 449 47.74 -17.46 30.17
C GLY A 449 48.16 -18.90 30.44
N LYS A 450 47.28 -19.75 31.00
CA LYS A 450 47.52 -21.18 31.23
C LYS A 450 46.78 -22.04 30.22
N ILE A 451 47.33 -23.20 29.88
CA ILE A 451 46.67 -24.19 29.02
C ILE A 451 46.21 -25.34 29.91
N ASN A 452 44.89 -25.55 29.97
CA ASN A 452 44.28 -26.60 30.77
C ASN A 452 43.62 -27.64 29.86
N THR A 453 43.72 -28.91 30.22
CA THR A 453 43.10 -30.01 29.48
C THR A 453 41.75 -30.36 30.10
N TYR A 454 40.73 -30.55 29.27
CA TYR A 454 39.38 -30.99 29.64
C TYR A 454 38.99 -32.18 28.77
N TYR A 455 38.05 -33.01 29.23
CA TYR A 455 37.44 -34.07 28.44
C TYR A 455 35.93 -33.90 28.37
N PHE A 456 35.37 -33.87 27.17
CA PHE A 456 33.95 -33.64 26.92
C PHE A 456 33.22 -34.94 26.56
N ASN A 457 31.96 -35.07 26.99
CA ASN A 457 31.09 -36.20 26.64
C ASN A 457 30.33 -35.95 25.33
N LYS A 458 29.48 -36.93 24.93
CA LYS A 458 28.68 -36.88 23.68
C LYS A 458 27.69 -35.71 23.64
N GLU A 459 27.24 -35.29 24.81
CA GLU A 459 26.35 -34.16 25.02
C GLU A 459 27.10 -32.81 25.08
N GLY A 460 28.43 -32.84 25.01
CA GLY A 460 29.33 -31.70 25.01
C GLY A 460 29.62 -31.09 26.39
N LYS A 461 29.30 -31.82 27.47
CA LYS A 461 29.61 -31.42 28.85
C LYS A 461 30.99 -31.93 29.23
N ALA A 462 31.80 -31.09 29.89
CA ALA A 462 33.05 -31.56 30.46
C ALA A 462 32.77 -32.53 31.61
N TYR A 463 33.52 -33.63 31.66
CA TYR A 463 33.49 -34.53 32.80
C TYR A 463 34.04 -33.85 34.05
N LYS A 464 33.53 -34.32 35.20
CA LYS A 464 34.01 -34.00 36.53
C LYS A 464 34.18 -35.32 37.27
N GLN A 465 35.14 -35.37 38.18
CA GLN A 465 35.58 -36.55 38.92
C GLN A 465 36.22 -37.63 38.03
N TRP A 466 36.27 -38.87 38.52
CA TRP A 466 36.86 -40.02 37.86
C TRP A 466 36.17 -40.34 36.54
N HIS A 467 36.96 -40.58 35.50
CA HIS A 467 36.46 -41.08 34.23
C HIS A 467 37.47 -42.00 33.54
N LYS A 468 36.97 -43.10 32.95
CA LYS A 468 37.79 -44.08 32.24
C LYS A 468 37.71 -43.85 30.74
N ILE A 469 38.85 -43.58 30.11
CA ILE A 469 38.95 -43.28 28.67
C ILE A 469 39.89 -44.30 28.04
N LYS A 470 39.39 -45.11 27.11
CA LYS A 470 40.17 -46.16 26.41
C LYS A 470 40.98 -47.05 27.36
N GLY A 471 40.37 -47.46 28.48
CA GLY A 471 41.00 -48.35 29.47
C GLY A 471 41.81 -47.65 30.55
N LYS A 472 42.11 -46.35 30.42
CA LYS A 472 42.94 -45.58 31.36
C LYS A 472 42.08 -44.68 32.26
N TRP A 473 42.47 -44.53 33.52
CA TRP A 473 41.78 -43.69 34.49
C TRP A 473 42.33 -42.26 34.49
N TYR A 474 41.42 -41.30 34.51
CA TYR A 474 41.69 -39.85 34.58
C TYR A 474 40.82 -39.25 35.69
N TYR A 475 41.29 -38.16 36.28
CA TYR A 475 40.52 -37.38 37.24
C TYR A 475 40.37 -35.94 36.76
N PHE A 476 39.13 -35.44 36.78
CA PHE A 476 38.79 -34.06 36.45
C PHE A 476 38.29 -33.37 37.71
N TYR A 477 38.82 -32.20 38.07
CA TYR A 477 38.46 -31.56 39.33
C TYR A 477 36.95 -31.25 39.42
N PRO A 478 36.28 -31.59 40.53
CA PRO A 478 34.86 -31.31 40.73
C PRO A 478 34.61 -29.84 41.11
N GLY A 479 33.35 -29.50 41.42
CA GLY A 479 32.98 -28.22 42.00
C GLY A 479 32.70 -27.11 40.98
N TRP A 480 32.82 -25.87 41.45
CA TRP A 480 32.41 -24.64 40.77
C TRP A 480 33.52 -23.58 40.71
N THR A 481 34.72 -23.95 41.14
CA THR A 481 35.92 -23.11 41.16
C THR A 481 36.57 -23.02 39.78
N GLU A 482 37.60 -22.18 39.65
CA GLU A 482 38.40 -22.05 38.42
C GLU A 482 39.04 -23.37 37.95
N THR A 483 39.24 -24.32 38.87
CA THR A 483 39.79 -25.65 38.58
C THR A 483 38.76 -26.63 38.04
N SER A 484 37.46 -26.34 38.14
CA SER A 484 36.39 -27.27 37.78
C SER A 484 36.54 -27.79 36.35
N GLY A 485 36.50 -29.11 36.19
CA GLY A 485 36.63 -29.83 34.93
C GLY A 485 38.05 -29.95 34.38
N ILE A 486 39.05 -29.29 34.97
CA ILE A 486 40.46 -29.42 34.56
C ILE A 486 40.94 -30.84 34.87
N MET A 487 41.67 -31.44 33.94
CA MET A 487 42.32 -32.74 34.11
C MET A 487 43.53 -32.63 35.03
N ALA A 488 43.65 -33.55 36.00
CA ALA A 488 44.86 -33.71 36.79
C ALA A 488 46.03 -34.14 35.88
N GLN A 489 47.14 -33.40 35.90
CA GLN A 489 48.35 -33.69 35.12
C GLN A 489 49.59 -33.30 35.93
N ASN A 490 50.64 -34.12 35.89
CA ASN A 490 51.89 -33.88 36.63
C ASN A 490 51.66 -33.53 38.10
N THR A 491 50.78 -34.28 38.77
CA THR A 491 50.35 -33.95 40.13
C THR A 491 49.93 -35.19 40.90
N ALA A 492 49.83 -35.05 42.22
CA ALA A 492 49.26 -36.05 43.11
C ALA A 492 48.02 -35.44 43.80
N ILE A 493 46.90 -36.18 43.82
CA ILE A 493 45.65 -35.72 44.43
C ILE A 493 45.22 -36.73 45.49
N THR A 494 44.87 -36.25 46.68
CA THR A 494 44.28 -37.06 47.73
C THR A 494 42.76 -37.00 47.64
N ILE A 495 42.11 -38.14 47.44
CA ILE A 495 40.64 -38.29 47.35
C ILE A 495 40.25 -39.37 48.35
N ASP A 496 39.37 -39.04 49.29
CA ASP A 496 38.88 -39.97 50.33
C ASP A 496 40.01 -40.68 51.11
N GLY A 497 41.10 -39.95 51.41
CA GLY A 497 42.24 -40.46 52.17
C GLY A 497 43.29 -41.23 51.35
N MET A 498 43.06 -41.44 50.05
CA MET A 498 43.97 -42.15 49.15
C MET A 498 44.66 -41.17 48.19
N THR A 499 45.97 -41.30 48.02
CA THR A 499 46.76 -40.45 47.11
C THR A 499 46.93 -41.12 45.74
N TYR A 500 46.49 -40.42 44.71
CA TYR A 500 46.56 -40.84 43.31
C TYR A 500 47.56 -39.98 42.54
N ILE A 501 48.42 -40.61 41.76
CA ILE A 501 49.50 -39.97 40.99
C ILE A 501 49.10 -39.91 39.52
N PHE A 502 49.17 -38.73 38.91
CA PHE A 502 48.82 -38.48 37.51
C PHE A 502 50.05 -38.04 36.72
N ASP A 503 50.34 -38.75 35.62
CA ASP A 503 51.48 -38.47 34.75
C ASP A 503 51.29 -37.19 33.89
N GLU A 504 52.24 -36.92 33.00
CA GLU A 504 52.18 -35.77 32.08
C GLU A 504 50.98 -35.81 31.12
N ASN A 505 50.44 -36.99 30.84
CA ASN A 505 49.27 -37.22 30.00
C ASN A 505 47.97 -37.23 30.82
N GLY A 506 48.06 -37.08 32.15
CA GLY A 506 46.97 -37.13 33.11
C GLY A 506 46.44 -38.52 33.41
N VAL A 507 47.17 -39.58 33.04
CA VAL A 507 46.81 -40.96 33.34
C VAL A 507 47.15 -41.23 34.80
N CYS A 508 46.20 -41.79 35.55
CA CYS A 508 46.49 -42.27 36.90
C CYS A 508 47.30 -43.57 36.84
N VAL A 509 48.50 -43.56 37.43
CA VAL A 509 49.46 -44.68 37.36
C VAL A 509 49.34 -45.66 38.53
N ASN A 510 48.57 -45.31 39.56
CA ASN A 510 48.39 -46.12 40.77
C ASN A 510 46.91 -46.34 41.14
N HIS A 511 45.99 -46.18 40.18
CA HIS A 511 44.60 -46.56 40.33
C HIS A 511 44.42 -48.02 39.88
N ALA A 512 44.06 -48.90 40.82
CA ALA A 512 43.77 -50.31 40.56
C ALA A 512 42.53 -50.49 39.66
#